data_AF-A0A6V7J2X1-F1
#
_entry.id   AF-A0A6V7J2X1-F1
#
_cell.length_a   1.000
_cell.length_b   1.000
_cell.length_c   1.000
_cell.angle_alpha   90.00
_cell.angle_beta   90.00
_cell.angle_gamma   90.00
#
_symmetry.space_group_name_H-M   'P 1'
#
loop_
_entity.id
_entity.type
_entity.pdbx_description
1 polymer ?
#
loop_
_entity_poly.entity_id
_entity_poly.type
_entity_poly.pdbx_seq_one_letter_code
_entity_poly.pdbx_strand_id
1 'polypeptide(L)' 'WLGPLFYYGKNHDLEVKDLHKTLPNDLSEKLTDELEKNWKLELDAAHQRKRKPKLLTAIRKTFMWSYVLYGGWVFLSAFL' A
#
# COMPACT_ATOMS: atom_id res chain seq x y z
N TRP A 1 -1.01 -17.77 11.06
CA TRP A 1 -2.06 -16.83 11.46
C TRP A 1 -3.41 -17.12 10.78
N LEU A 2 -3.44 -17.53 9.51
CA LEU A 2 -4.69 -17.90 8.82
C LEU A 2 -5.34 -19.24 9.24
N GLY A 3 -4.55 -20.19 9.78
CA GLY A 3 -5.03 -21.54 10.10
C GLY A 3 -6.31 -21.61 10.97
N PRO A 4 -6.41 -20.83 12.08
CA PRO A 4 -7.62 -20.79 12.91
C PRO A 4 -8.88 -20.34 12.17
N LEU A 5 -8.76 -19.37 11.25
CA LEU A 5 -9.89 -18.87 10.45
C LEU A 5 -10.46 -19.99 9.55
N PHE A 6 -9.57 -20.74 8.89
CA PHE A 6 -9.97 -21.87 8.04
C PHE A 6 -10.59 -23.02 8.84
N TYR A 7 -10.06 -23.30 10.02
CA TYR A 7 -10.63 -24.33 10.90
C TYR A 7 -12.03 -23.96 11.39
N TYR A 8 -12.25 -22.69 11.75
CA TYR A 8 -13.56 -22.19 12.18
C TYR A 8 -14.58 -22.21 11.03
N GLY A 9 -14.21 -21.65 9.87
CA GLY A 9 -15.06 -21.59 8.67
C GLY A 9 -15.37 -22.95 8.04
N LYS A 10 -14.67 -24.03 8.42
CA LYS A 10 -15.00 -25.40 7.97
C LYS A 10 -16.36 -25.87 8.49
N ASN A 11 -16.75 -25.42 9.68
CA ASN A 11 -17.94 -25.90 10.39
C ASN A 11 -18.97 -24.79 10.67
N HIS A 12 -18.66 -23.53 10.33
CA HIS A 12 -19.50 -22.36 10.60
C HIS A 12 -19.45 -21.39 9.41
N ASP A 13 -20.54 -20.65 9.18
CA ASP A 13 -20.53 -19.53 8.25
C ASP A 13 -19.73 -18.36 8.84
N LEU A 14 -18.88 -17.74 8.03
CA LEU A 14 -18.06 -16.60 8.47
C LEU A 14 -18.88 -15.31 8.42
N GLU A 15 -18.91 -14.58 9.54
CA GLU A 15 -19.45 -13.23 9.61
C GLU A 15 -18.33 -12.18 9.61
N VAL A 16 -18.68 -10.91 9.35
CA VAL A 16 -17.72 -9.79 9.32
C VAL A 16 -16.95 -9.64 10.64
N LYS A 17 -17.59 -9.99 11.77
CA LYS A 17 -16.96 -9.97 13.11
C LYS A 17 -15.85 -11.01 13.29
N ASP A 18 -15.89 -12.10 12.52
CA ASP A 18 -14.93 -13.20 12.58
C ASP A 18 -13.67 -12.91 11.74
N LEU A 19 -13.73 -11.88 10.89
CA LEU A 19 -12.61 -11.44 10.07
C LEU A 19 -11.61 -10.62 10.89
N HIS A 20 -10.33 -10.86 10.63
CA HIS A 20 -9.28 -10.05 11.22
C HIS A 20 -9.36 -8.60 10.73
N LYS A 21 -9.13 -7.66 11.65
CA LYS A 21 -8.97 -6.24 11.29
C LYS A 21 -7.77 -6.07 10.37
N THR A 22 -7.88 -5.12 9.45
CA THR A 22 -6.78 -4.70 8.58
C THR A 22 -5.58 -4.29 9.42
N LEU A 23 -4.37 -4.62 8.94
CA LEU A 23 -3.16 -4.18 9.61
C LEU A 23 -3.11 -2.64 9.59
N PRO A 24 -2.51 -1.99 10.60
CA PRO A 24 -2.39 -0.53 10.63
C PRO A 24 -1.73 0.08 9.39
N ASN A 25 -0.87 -0.69 8.71
CA ASN A 25 -0.20 -0.26 7.48
C ASN A 25 -1.10 -0.32 6.23
N ASP A 26 -2.15 -1.13 6.27
CA ASP A 26 -3.08 -1.34 5.14
C ASP A 26 -4.36 -0.50 5.31
N LEU A 27 -4.42 0.34 6.34
CA LEU A 27 -5.50 1.29 6.54
C LEU A 27 -5.50 2.33 5.42
N SER A 28 -6.66 2.53 4.80
CA SER A 28 -6.82 3.47 3.69
C SER A 28 -6.48 4.90 4.09
N GLU A 29 -6.79 5.30 5.32
CA GLU A 29 -6.51 6.63 5.87
C GLU A 29 -5.02 6.96 5.78
N LYS A 30 -4.17 6.13 6.37
CA LYS A 30 -2.70 6.32 6.35
C LYS A 30 -2.13 6.41 4.93
N LEU A 31 -2.58 5.54 4.03
CA LEU A 31 -2.11 5.51 2.64
C LEU A 31 -2.59 6.76 1.87
N THR A 32 -3.82 7.21 2.14
CA THR A 32 -4.40 8.39 1.50
C THR A 32 -3.73 9.67 2.00
N ASP A 33 -3.43 9.77 3.30
CA ASP A 33 -2.74 10.92 3.89
C ASP A 33 -1.33 11.09 3.31
N GLU A 34 -0.56 10.00 3.18
CA GLU A 34 0.76 10.06 2.54
C GLU A 34 0.68 10.43 1.06
N LEU A 35 -0.30 9.89 0.34
CA LEU A 35 -0.52 10.23 -1.06
C LEU A 35 -0.92 11.70 -1.22
N GLU A 36 -1.82 12.22 -0.38
CA GLU A 36 -2.26 13.61 -0.39
C GLU A 36 -1.08 14.55 -0.10
N LYS A 37 -0.23 14.22 0.88
CA LYS A 37 0.99 14.95 1.17
C LYS A 37 1.92 15.01 -0.05
N ASN A 38 2.17 13.86 -0.68
CA ASN A 38 3.01 13.78 -1.88
C ASN A 38 2.38 14.50 -3.09
N TRP A 39 1.06 14.52 -3.18
CA TRP A 39 0.32 15.26 -4.20
C TRP A 39 0.46 16.77 -4.04
N LYS A 40 0.33 17.30 -2.82
CA LYS A 40 0.58 18.73 -2.53
C LYS A 40 2.00 19.15 -2.91
N LEU A 41 3.00 18.33 -2.56
CA LEU A 41 4.39 18.58 -2.97
C LEU A 41 4.59 18.59 -4.49
N GLU A 42 3.86 17.73 -5.21
CA GLU A 42 3.89 17.68 -6.68
C GLU A 42 3.20 18.90 -7.31
N LEU A 43 2.10 19.39 -6.73
CA LEU A 43 1.44 20.63 -7.16
C LEU A 43 2.39 21.82 -7.03
N ASP A 44 3.04 21.97 -5.88
CA ASP A 44 4.01 23.05 -5.63
C ASP A 44 5.19 22.98 -6.61
N ALA A 45 5.77 21.78 -6.77
CA ALA A 45 6.89 21.57 -7.68
C ALA A 45 6.51 21.79 -9.15
N ALA A 46 5.29 21.44 -9.55
CA ALA A 46 4.77 21.66 -10.89
C ALA A 46 4.54 23.15 -11.17
N HIS A 47 3.97 23.86 -10.19
CA HIS A 47 3.75 25.30 -10.25
C HIS A 47 5.08 26.06 -10.41
N GLN A 48 6.07 25.78 -9.57
CA GLN A 48 7.41 26.39 -9.65
C GLN A 48 8.09 26.15 -11.00
N ARG A 49 7.89 24.96 -11.59
CA ARG A 49 8.48 24.58 -12.88
C ARG A 49 7.62 24.92 -14.09
N LYS A 50 6.51 25.65 -13.91
CA LYS A 50 5.54 26.01 -14.96
C LYS A 50 5.11 24.83 -15.84
N ARG A 51 4.94 23.65 -15.22
CA ARG A 51 4.52 22.42 -15.89
C ARG A 51 3.20 21.92 -15.30
N LYS A 52 2.54 21.00 -16.02
CA LYS A 52 1.39 20.29 -15.45
C LYS A 52 1.84 19.31 -14.35
N PRO A 53 1.11 19.22 -13.22
CA PRO A 53 1.37 18.22 -12.19
C PRO A 53 1.10 16.82 -12.72
N LYS A 54 1.84 15.83 -12.20
CA LYS A 54 1.77 14.43 -12.62
C LYS A 54 1.43 13.56 -11.42
N LEU A 55 0.21 13.03 -11.39
CA LEU A 55 -0.26 12.16 -10.30
C LEU A 55 0.64 10.93 -10.10
N LEU A 56 1.13 10.37 -11.20
CA LEU A 56 2.06 9.23 -11.16
C LEU A 56 3.32 9.52 -10.34
N THR A 57 3.79 10.77 -10.30
CA THR A 57 4.95 11.16 -9.49
C THR A 57 4.64 11.06 -8.00
N ALA A 58 3.44 11.48 -7.57
CA ALA A 58 3.00 11.35 -6.18
C ALA A 58 2.74 9.89 -5.79
N ILE A 59 2.09 9.10 -6.65
CA ILE A 59 1.88 7.66 -6.47
C ILE A 59 3.23 6.96 -6.28
N ARG A 60 4.19 7.22 -7.20
CA ARG A 60 5.51 6.62 -7.13
C ARG A 60 6.23 6.96 -5.83
N LYS A 61 6.19 8.22 -5.39
CA LYS A 61 6.80 8.62 -4.11
C LYS A 61 6.18 7.92 -2.90
N THR A 62 4.88 7.63 -2.96
CA THR A 62 4.14 7.02 -1.84
C THR A 62 4.45 5.53 -1.73
N PHE A 63 4.46 4.79 -2.85
CA PHE A 63 4.51 3.32 -2.79
C PHE A 63 5.82 2.68 -3.27
N MET A 64 6.73 3.43 -3.92
CA MET A 64 7.91 2.80 -4.54
C MET A 64 8.80 2.03 -3.56
N TRP A 65 8.96 2.51 -2.32
CA TRP A 65 9.81 1.84 -1.34
C TRP A 65 9.31 0.46 -0.93
N SER A 66 7.99 0.31 -0.73
CA SER A 66 7.43 -1.01 -0.40
C SER A 66 7.65 -1.99 -1.55
N TYR A 67 7.38 -1.58 -2.79
CA TYR A 67 7.58 -2.43 -3.97
C TYR A 67 9.05 -2.76 -4.26
N VAL A 68 9.98 -1.83 -4.05
CA VAL A 68 11.42 -2.05 -4.30
C VAL A 68 11.98 -3.12 -3.36
N LEU A 69 11.57 -3.14 -2.10
CA LEU A 69 12.03 -4.15 -1.14
C LEU A 69 11.57 -5.56 -1.53
N TYR A 70 10.27 -5.74 -1.82
CA TYR A 70 9.75 -7.03 -2.28
C TYR A 70 10.33 -7.44 -3.63
N GLY A 71 10.43 -6.51 -4.57
CA GLY A 71 11.02 -6.77 -5.89
C GLY A 71 12.50 -7.18 -5.80
N GLY A 72 13.27 -6.52 -4.94
CA GLY A 72 14.66 -6.89 -4.67
C GLY A 72 14.79 -8.29 -4.06
N TRP A 73 13.93 -8.64 -3.10
CA TRP A 73 13.89 -9.98 -2.52
C TRP A 73 13.58 -11.05 -3.57
N VAL A 74 12.52 -10.85 -4.37
CA VAL A 74 12.14 -11.79 -5.44
C VAL A 74 13.26 -11.93 -6.46
N PHE A 75 13.87 -10.83 -6.87
CA PHE A 75 15.01 -10.83 -7.77
C PHE A 75 16.16 -11.67 -7.20
N LEU A 76 16.59 -11.42 -5.96
CA LEU A 76 17.65 -12.20 -5.31
C LEU A 76 17.32 -13.69 -5.22
N SER A 77 16.07 -14.04 -4.88
CA SER A 77 15.62 -15.43 -4.81
C SER A 77 15.59 -16.15 -6.16
N ALA A 78 15.55 -15.42 -7.27
CA ALA A 78 15.53 -16.02 -8.61
C ALA A 78 16.92 -16.40 -9.13
N PHE A 79 17.99 -15.88 -8.53
CA PHE A 79 19.38 -16.18 -8.90
C PHE A 79 20.11 -17.09 -7.90
N LEU A 80 19.47 -17.41 -6.78
CA LEU A 80 19.93 -18.36 -5.75
C LEU A 80 19.22 -19.70 -5.92
#